data_AF-A0A965QEW6-F1
#
_entry.id   AF-A0A965QEW6-F1
#
_cell.length_a   1.000
_cell.length_b   1.000
_cell.length_c   1.000
_cell.angle_alpha   90.00
_cell.angle_beta   90.00
_cell.angle_gamma   90.00
#
_symmetry.space_group_name_H-M   'P 1'
#
loop_
_entity.id
_entity.type
_entity.pdbx_description
1 polymer ?
#
loop_
_entity_poly.entity_id
_entity_poly.type
_entity_poly.pdbx_seq_one_letter_code
_entity_poly.pdbx_strand_id
1 'polypeptide(L)' 'MVKKKIVWTETAAKQRREILRYWTERNKSTTYAEKLIEINAKHLKVISKKPEAFKESEINEVRESAMGHFSLY' A
#
# COMPACT_ATOMS: atom_id res chain seq x y z
N MET A 1 -22.94 -7.89 -3.57
CA MET A 1 -21.96 -6.81 -3.30
C MET A 1 -20.92 -6.80 -4.42
N VAL A 2 -20.72 -5.68 -5.11
CA VAL A 2 -19.75 -5.59 -6.21
C VAL A 2 -18.34 -5.50 -5.64
N LYS A 3 -17.46 -6.45 -6.01
CA LYS A 3 -16.05 -6.46 -5.61
C LYS A 3 -15.26 -5.64 -6.62
N LYS A 4 -14.76 -4.47 -6.23
CA LYS A 4 -13.90 -3.64 -7.08
C LYS A 4 -12.53 -4.32 -7.23
N LYS A 5 -12.04 -4.42 -8.47
CA LYS A 5 -10.70 -4.96 -8.77
C LYS A 5 -9.67 -3.88 -8.49
N ILE A 6 -8.63 -4.23 -7.73
CA ILE A 6 -7.46 -3.37 -7.52
C ILE A 6 -6.46 -3.67 -8.64
N VAL A 7 -5.99 -2.62 -9.30
CA VAL A 7 -4.95 -2.69 -10.34
C VAL A 7 -3.81 -1.80 -9.90
N TRP A 8 -2.59 -2.33 -9.99
CA TRP A 8 -1.36 -1.59 -9.67
C TRP A 8 -0.73 -1.08 -10.95
N THR A 9 -0.23 0.15 -10.94
CA THR A 9 0.68 0.62 -11.98
C THR A 9 2.01 -0.14 -11.88
N GLU A 10 2.74 -0.20 -12.99
CA GLU A 10 4.07 -0.82 -13.00
C GLU A 10 5.02 -0.13 -12.00
N THR A 11 4.97 1.20 -11.93
CA THR A 11 5.74 2.02 -10.98
C THR A 11 5.43 1.62 -9.54
N ALA A 12 4.15 1.52 -9.17
CA ALA A 12 3.76 1.16 -7.81
C ALA A 12 4.17 -0.27 -7.46
N ALA A 13 4.08 -1.21 -8.41
CA ALA A 13 4.57 -2.57 -8.23
C ALA A 13 6.10 -2.63 -8.04
N LYS A 14 6.86 -1.80 -8.77
CA LYS A 14 8.31 -1.66 -8.61
C LYS A 14 8.68 -1.05 -7.25
N GLN A 15 8.09 0.09 -6.89
CA GLN A 15 8.32 0.78 -5.62
C GLN A 15 8.03 -0.14 -4.42
N ARG A 16 6.91 -0.88 -4.48
CA ARG A 16 6.57 -1.86 -3.44
C ARG A 16 7.66 -2.92 -3.27
N ARG A 17 8.21 -3.46 -4.37
CA ARG A 17 9.31 -4.44 -4.31
C ARG A 17 10.58 -3.83 -3.70
N GLU A 18 10.92 -2.60 -4.07
CA GLU A 18 12.11 -1.91 -3.57
C GLU A 18 12.03 -1.62 -2.07
N ILE A 19 10.88 -1.20 -1.55
CA ILE A 19 10.65 -0.98 -0.11
C ILE A 19 10.83 -2.29 0.68
N LEU A 20 10.24 -3.38 0.20
CA LEU A 20 10.36 -4.68 0.87
C LEU A 20 11.80 -5.20 0.86
N ARG A 21 12.49 -5.04 -0.28
CA ARG A 21 13.91 -5.40 -0.40
C ARG A 21 14.78 -4.59 0.57
N TYR A 22 14.60 -3.27 0.62
CA TYR A 22 15.35 -2.39 1.51
C TYR A 22 15.27 -2.85 2.97
N TRP A 23 14.07 -3.11 3.47
CA TRP A 23 13.89 -3.52 4.86
C TRP A 23 14.44 -4.92 5.15
N THR A 24 14.38 -5.82 4.16
CA THR A 24 14.96 -7.16 4.27
C THR A 24 16.49 -7.07 4.38
N GLU A 25 17.13 -6.28 3.53
CA GLU A 25 18.58 -6.06 3.51
C GLU A 25 19.05 -5.33 4.78
N ARG A 26 18.36 -4.24 5.17
CA ARG A 26 18.69 -3.44 6.34
C ARG A 26 18.59 -4.23 7.64
N ASN A 27 17.50 -4.98 7.82
CA ASN A 27 17.24 -5.69 9.06
C ASN A 27 17.87 -7.09 9.08
N LYS A 28 18.42 -7.55 7.95
CA LYS A 28 18.91 -8.93 7.74
C LYS A 28 17.84 -9.99 8.07
N SER A 29 16.57 -9.63 7.90
CA SER A 29 15.40 -10.46 8.22
C SER A 29 14.17 -9.98 7.46
N THR A 30 13.29 -10.91 7.09
CA THR A 30 12.04 -10.62 6.39
C THR A 30 10.90 -10.19 7.31
N THR A 31 11.03 -10.35 8.63
CA THR A 31 9.93 -10.15 9.60
C THR A 31 9.26 -8.79 9.45
N TYR A 32 10.05 -7.73 9.26
CA TYR A 32 9.48 -6.40 9.07
C TYR A 32 8.83 -6.22 7.69
N ALA A 33 9.43 -6.76 6.63
CA ALA A 33 8.85 -6.73 5.28
C ALA A 33 7.51 -7.48 5.22
N GLU A 34 7.40 -8.64 5.89
CA GLU A 34 6.16 -9.40 6.04
C GLU A 34 5.08 -8.58 6.77
N LYS A 35 5.44 -7.90 7.86
CA LYS A 35 4.53 -6.98 8.56
C LYS A 35 4.01 -5.86 7.64
N LEU A 36 4.86 -5.30 6.77
CA LEU A 36 4.43 -4.28 5.79
C LEU A 36 3.44 -4.86 4.77
N ILE A 37 3.63 -6.12 4.34
CA ILE A 37 2.68 -6.81 3.44
C ILE A 37 1.31 -6.96 4.12
N GLU A 38 1.28 -7.36 5.39
CA GLU A 38 0.03 -7.50 6.14
C GLU A 38 -0.70 -6.17 6.33
N ILE A 39 0.03 -5.10 6.68
CA ILE A 39 -0.54 -3.76 6.84
C ILE A 39 -1.14 -3.30 5.50
N ASN A 40 -0.40 -3.46 4.40
CA ASN A 40 -0.88 -3.11 3.07
C ASN A 40 -2.15 -3.90 2.71
N ALA A 41 -2.17 -5.22 2.95
CA ALA A 41 -3.35 -6.06 2.69
C ALA A 41 -4.60 -5.61 3.47
N LYS A 42 -4.44 -5.16 4.72
CA LYS A 42 -5.54 -4.60 5.54
C LYS A 42 -6.11 -3.34 4.90
N HIS A 43 -5.26 -2.42 4.42
CA HIS A 43 -5.69 -1.20 3.76
C HIS A 43 -6.35 -1.48 2.40
N LEU A 44 -5.79 -2.36 1.57
CA LEU A 44 -6.40 -2.78 0.29
C LEU A 44 -7.79 -3.38 0.49
N LYS A 45 -8.03 -4.12 1.58
CA LYS A 45 -9.36 -4.66 1.90
C LYS A 45 -10.37 -3.54 2.19
N VAL A 46 -9.94 -2.43 2.80
CA VAL A 46 -10.78 -1.25 2.99
C VAL A 46 -11.04 -0.57 1.65
N ILE A 47 -9.98 -0.32 0.84
CA ILE A 47 -10.09 0.32 -0.48
C ILE A 47 -11.05 -0.45 -1.41
N SER A 48 -10.94 -1.78 -1.46
CA SER A 48 -11.80 -2.62 -2.31
C SER A 48 -13.29 -2.53 -1.94
N LYS A 49 -13.60 -2.25 -0.66
CA LYS A 49 -14.96 -2.11 -0.16
C LYS A 49 -15.48 -0.67 -0.23
N LYS A 50 -14.63 0.31 0.11
CA LYS A 50 -14.95 1.73 0.18
C LYS A 50 -13.73 2.53 -0.32
N PRO A 51 -13.64 2.79 -1.64
CA PRO A 51 -12.49 3.51 -2.22
C PRO A 51 -12.31 4.93 -1.66
N GLU A 52 -13.39 5.55 -1.21
CA GLU A 52 -13.39 6.91 -0.64
C GLU A 52 -13.14 6.91 0.89
N ALA A 53 -12.74 5.78 1.47
CA ALA A 53 -12.53 5.68 2.91
C ALA A 53 -11.36 6.52 3.43
N PHE A 54 -10.39 6.82 2.57
CA PHE A 54 -9.16 7.52 2.92
C PHE A 54 -9.19 8.99 2.48
N LYS A 55 -8.31 9.79 3.07
CA LYS A 55 -8.24 11.25 2.90
C LYS A 55 -7.92 11.59 1.44
N GLU A 56 -8.51 12.67 0.93
CA GLU A 56 -8.11 13.28 -0.34
C GLU A 56 -6.70 13.87 -0.21
N SER A 57 -5.87 13.62 -1.21
CA SER A 57 -4.56 14.26 -1.30
C SER A 57 -4.68 15.66 -1.89
N GLU A 58 -3.58 16.40 -1.94
CA GLU A 58 -3.52 17.69 -2.64
C GLU A 58 -3.62 17.53 -4.17
N ILE A 59 -3.46 16.30 -4.68
CA ILE A 59 -3.64 15.96 -6.08
C ILE A 59 -5.11 15.57 -6.29
N ASN A 60 -5.76 16.24 -7.24
CA ASN A 60 -7.15 15.96 -7.59
C ASN A 60 -7.37 14.49 -7.94
N GLU A 61 -8.47 13.94 -7.45
CA GLU A 61 -8.89 12.54 -7.66
C GLU A 61 -7.96 11.47 -7.07
N VAL A 62 -6.92 11.87 -6.34
CA VAL A 62 -5.99 10.96 -5.65
C VAL A 62 -6.28 10.97 -4.16
N ARG A 63 -6.30 9.79 -3.55
CA ARG A 63 -6.53 9.61 -2.11
C ARG A 63 -5.33 8.96 -1.47
N GLU A 64 -4.98 9.42 -0.27
CA GLU A 64 -3.83 8.92 0.46
C GLU A 64 -4.24 8.00 1.62
N SER A 65 -3.73 6.78 1.57
CA SER A 65 -3.81 5.83 2.68
C SER A 65 -2.46 5.76 3.40
N ALA A 66 -2.28 6.58 4.43
CA ALA A 66 -1.07 6.57 5.26
C ALA A 66 -0.99 5.32 6.16
N MET A 67 0.19 4.69 6.21
CA MET A 67 0.46 3.46 6.98
C MET A 67 1.75 3.59 7.82
N GLY A 68 1.95 4.76 8.44
CA GLY A 68 3.13 5.08 9.24
C GLY A 68 4.31 5.47 8.37
N HIS A 69 5.13 4.50 7.95
CA HIS A 69 6.38 4.77 7.22
C HIS A 69 6.24 4.86 5.71
N PHE A 70 5.04 4.62 5.16
CA PHE A 70 4.74 4.72 3.74
C PHE A 70 3.25 4.96 3.52
N SER A 71 2.89 5.44 2.33
CA SER A 71 1.52 5.71 1.92
C SER A 71 1.18 4.98 0.62
N LEU A 72 -0.10 4.65 0.42
CA LEU A 72 -0.65 4.35 -0.91
C LEU A 72 -1.31 5.61 -1.45
N TYR A 73 -1.06 5.88 -2.73
CA TYR A 73 -1.71 6.93 -3.52
C TYR A 73 -2.47 6.28 -4.68
#